data_AF-A0AAW6T241-F1
#
_entry.id   AF-A0AAW6T241-F1
#
_cell.length_a   1.000
_cell.length_b   1.000
_cell.length_c   1.000
_cell.angle_alpha   90.00
_cell.angle_beta   90.00
_cell.angle_gamma   90.00
#
_symmetry.space_group_name_H-M   'P 1'
#
loop_
_entity.id
_entity.type
_entity.pdbx_description
1 polymer ?
#
loop_
_entity_poly.entity_id
_entity_poly.type
_entity_poly.pdbx_seq_one_letter_code
_entity_poly.pdbx_strand_id
1 'polypeptide(L)'
;MASLWVGVCATTATVQFLRGAIVDSVLFTLAGVALLLDATGRMPVTGRLPRPSARVIALAAVPCAIGLILAPRHTVQMGLIVILVGIGVLPFAWAGTRPRSRAASDCSTRQRNTIIGQRSPSSTTASKRRRTSWAWAGVLVVISLVELSSWVIGRIDPLAAATAPSISELLDGPLDSWRNRAVFVVVWLAFGVVLFRRGSERA
;
A
#
# COMPACT_ATOMS: atom_id res chain seq x y z
N MET A 1 -11.86 8.25 -5.21
CA MET A 1 -10.73 7.31 -5.16
C MET A 1 -10.50 6.83 -3.75
N ALA A 2 -10.42 7.72 -2.76
CA ALA A 2 -10.29 7.32 -1.35
C ALA A 2 -11.38 6.31 -0.92
N SER A 3 -12.65 6.52 -1.32
CA SER A 3 -13.75 5.58 -1.05
C SER A 3 -13.50 4.14 -1.52
N LEU A 4 -12.85 3.95 -2.67
CA LEU A 4 -12.50 2.62 -3.18
C LEU A 4 -11.48 1.94 -2.27
N TRP A 5 -10.41 2.66 -1.91
CA TRP A 5 -9.35 2.14 -1.05
C TRP A 5 -9.81 1.91 0.40
N VAL A 6 -10.72 2.75 0.90
CA VAL A 6 -11.41 2.50 2.18
C VAL A 6 -12.18 1.19 2.11
N GLY A 7 -12.90 0.93 1.02
CA GLY A 7 -13.58 -0.35 0.78
C GLY A 7 -12.60 -1.54 0.79
N VAL A 8 -11.47 -1.44 0.07
CA VAL A 8 -10.43 -2.48 0.06
C VAL A 8 -9.89 -2.75 1.47
N CYS A 9 -9.55 -1.69 2.23
CA CYS A 9 -9.09 -1.82 3.60
C CYS A 9 -10.14 -2.47 4.50
N ALA A 10 -11.40 -2.06 4.39
CA ALA A 10 -12.49 -2.62 5.19
C ALA A 10 -12.69 -4.11 4.87
N THR A 11 -12.80 -4.48 3.59
CA THR A 11 -12.93 -5.89 3.17
C THR A 11 -11.75 -6.72 3.66
N THR A 12 -10.52 -6.22 3.50
CA THR A 12 -9.33 -6.96 3.94
C THR A 12 -9.28 -7.09 5.46
N ALA A 13 -9.60 -6.03 6.21
CA ALA A 13 -9.68 -6.09 7.67
C ALA A 13 -10.70 -7.13 8.14
N THR A 14 -11.91 -7.14 7.55
CA THR A 14 -12.93 -8.14 7.87
C THR A 14 -12.45 -9.57 7.58
N VAL A 15 -11.85 -9.80 6.41
CA VAL A 15 -11.26 -11.11 6.06
C VAL A 15 -10.21 -11.54 7.08
N GLN A 16 -9.27 -10.65 7.43
CA GLN A 16 -8.19 -10.98 8.36
C GLN A 16 -8.70 -11.23 9.78
N PHE A 17 -9.73 -10.49 10.21
CA PHE A 17 -10.40 -10.75 11.48
C PHE A 17 -11.02 -12.14 11.52
N LEU A 18 -11.76 -12.54 10.48
CA LEU A 18 -12.38 -13.86 10.40
C LEU A 18 -11.35 -15.00 10.41
N ARG A 19 -10.16 -14.78 9.85
CA ARG A 19 -9.05 -15.75 9.88
C ARG A 19 -8.30 -15.82 11.22
N GLY A 20 -8.56 -14.89 12.14
CA GLY A 20 -7.83 -14.77 13.40
C GLY A 20 -6.50 -14.01 13.30
N ALA A 21 -6.21 -13.37 12.16
CA ALA A 21 -5.03 -12.50 11.96
C ALA A 21 -5.28 -11.10 12.54
N ILE A 22 -5.34 -11.01 13.88
CA ILE A 22 -5.77 -9.79 14.59
C ILE A 22 -4.87 -8.59 14.28
N VAL A 23 -3.55 -8.79 14.23
CA VAL A 23 -2.58 -7.70 13.93
C VAL A 23 -2.85 -7.10 12.56
N ASP A 24 -3.03 -7.93 11.54
CA ASP A 24 -3.29 -7.46 10.17
C ASP A 24 -4.64 -6.76 10.07
N SER A 25 -5.68 -7.30 10.72
CA SER A 25 -7.00 -6.66 10.80
C SER A 25 -6.92 -5.25 11.39
N VAL A 26 -6.16 -5.08 12.49
CA VAL A 26 -5.95 -3.77 13.12
C VAL A 26 -5.22 -2.84 12.17
N LEU A 27 -4.15 -3.28 11.51
CA LEU A 27 -3.39 -2.46 10.56
C LEU A 27 -4.26 -1.97 9.40
N PHE A 28 -5.05 -2.85 8.78
CA PHE A 28 -5.96 -2.47 7.69
C PHE A 28 -7.09 -1.55 8.17
N THR A 29 -7.62 -1.77 9.37
CA THR A 29 -8.62 -0.89 9.97
C THR A 29 -8.06 0.51 10.19
N LEU A 30 -6.88 0.63 10.79
CA LEU A 30 -6.21 1.92 11.01
C LEU A 30 -5.91 2.63 9.69
N ALA A 31 -5.43 1.90 8.68
CA ALA A 31 -5.21 2.46 7.34
C ALA A 31 -6.52 2.95 6.70
N GLY A 32 -7.61 2.18 6.83
CA GLY A 32 -8.94 2.58 6.35
C GLY A 32 -9.46 3.84 7.04
N VAL A 33 -9.33 3.92 8.37
CA VAL A 33 -9.69 5.12 9.16
C VAL A 33 -8.84 6.32 8.73
N ALA A 34 -7.52 6.15 8.57
CA ALA A 34 -6.63 7.20 8.09
C ALA A 34 -7.06 7.75 6.72
N LEU A 35 -7.39 6.86 5.78
CA LEU A 35 -7.90 7.23 4.45
C LEU A 35 -9.26 7.95 4.51
N LEU A 36 -10.14 7.54 5.43
CA LEU A 36 -11.44 8.19 5.63
C LEU A 36 -11.28 9.60 6.22
N LEU A 37 -10.38 9.77 7.19
CA LEU A 37 -10.04 11.07 7.78
C LEU A 37 -9.42 12.01 6.75
N ASP A 38 -8.54 11.51 5.88
CA ASP A 38 -7.98 12.29 4.78
C ASP A 38 -9.05 12.66 3.73
N ALA A 39 -9.95 11.72 3.38
CA ALA A 39 -11.06 11.99 2.46
C ALA A 39 -12.03 13.06 2.99
N THR A 40 -12.19 13.17 4.31
CA THR A 40 -13.02 14.19 4.97
C THR A 40 -12.26 15.49 5.28
N GLY A 41 -10.96 15.56 4.95
CA GLY A 41 -10.13 16.74 5.20
C GLY A 41 -9.75 16.97 6.67
N ARG A 42 -9.96 15.97 7.53
CA ARG A 42 -9.70 16.07 8.98
C ARG A 42 -8.26 15.75 9.38
N MET A 43 -7.42 15.28 8.45
CA MET A 43 -6.02 14.97 8.75
C MET A 43 -5.16 16.25 8.79
N PRO A 44 -4.50 16.55 9.92
CA PRO A 44 -3.71 17.76 10.13
C PRO A 44 -2.33 17.72 9.47
N VAL A 45 -2.07 16.79 8.53
CA VAL A 45 -0.75 16.65 7.90
C VAL A 45 -0.54 17.85 6.96
N THR A 46 0.01 18.93 7.49
CA THR A 46 0.28 20.21 6.84
C THR A 46 1.77 20.34 6.61
N GLY A 47 2.30 19.60 5.63
CA GLY A 47 3.71 19.75 5.28
C GLY A 47 4.10 18.97 4.04
N ARG A 48 4.93 19.60 3.20
CA ARG A 48 5.72 18.88 2.20
C ARG A 48 7.00 18.45 2.89
N LEU A 49 7.16 17.15 3.11
CA LEU A 49 8.45 16.65 3.58
C LEU A 49 9.44 16.65 2.40
N PRO A 50 10.71 17.06 2.63
CA PRO A 50 11.75 16.95 1.61
C PRO A 50 11.91 15.47 1.22
N ARG A 51 12.14 15.23 -0.08
CA ARG A 51 12.28 13.87 -0.60
C ARG A 51 13.58 13.26 -0.08
N PRO A 52 13.56 12.06 0.53
CA PRO A 52 14.79 11.40 0.94
C PRO A 52 15.58 11.03 -0.31
N SER A 53 16.90 11.23 -0.27
CA SER A 53 17.77 10.83 -1.38
C SER A 53 17.77 9.30 -1.53
N ALA A 54 18.09 8.81 -2.73
CA ALA A 54 18.18 7.36 -2.98
C ALA A 54 19.17 6.66 -2.02
N ARG A 55 20.21 7.38 -1.58
CA ARG A 55 21.18 6.88 -0.59
C ARG A 55 20.53 6.69 0.78
N VAL A 56 19.73 7.65 1.25
CA VAL A 56 19.01 7.53 2.54
C VAL A 56 18.04 6.36 2.50
N ILE A 57 17.30 6.20 1.39
CA ILE A 57 16.40 5.06 1.21
C ILE A 57 17.17 3.74 1.23
N ALA A 58 18.30 3.65 0.51
CA ALA A 58 19.12 2.45 0.51
C ALA A 58 19.71 2.15 1.90
N LEU A 59 20.24 3.16 2.59
CA LEU A 59 20.79 3.04 3.95
C LEU A 59 19.72 2.61 4.96
N ALA A 60 18.47 3.02 4.80
CA ALA A 60 17.36 2.56 5.63
C ALA A 60 16.87 1.15 5.24
N ALA A 61 16.87 0.82 3.94
CA ALA A 61 16.40 -0.47 3.45
C ALA A 61 17.31 -1.63 3.84
N VAL A 62 18.63 -1.42 3.90
CA VAL A 62 19.62 -2.45 4.27
C VAL A 62 19.39 -3.04 5.67
N PRO A 63 19.32 -2.27 6.77
CA PRO A 63 19.07 -2.82 8.10
C PRO A 63 17.68 -3.45 8.21
N CYS A 64 16.66 -2.90 7.53
CA CYS A 64 15.36 -3.53 7.44
C CYS A 64 15.42 -4.88 6.74
N ALA A 65 16.18 -5.00 5.64
CA ALA A 65 16.39 -6.25 4.94
C ALA A 65 17.07 -7.29 5.83
N ILE A 66 18.18 -6.91 6.48
CA ILE A 66 18.91 -7.78 7.40
C ILE A 66 17.97 -8.26 8.52
N GLY A 67 17.23 -7.34 9.15
CA GLY A 67 16.27 -7.66 10.20
C GLY A 67 15.20 -8.64 9.73
N LEU A 68 14.61 -8.44 8.56
CA LEU A 68 13.58 -9.32 8.00
C LEU A 68 14.11 -10.70 7.59
N ILE A 69 15.38 -10.79 7.16
CA ILE A 69 16.01 -12.05 6.78
C ILE A 69 16.33 -12.88 8.02
N LEU A 70 16.86 -12.23 9.06
CA LEU A 70 17.31 -12.91 10.29
C LEU A 70 16.17 -13.17 11.28
N ALA A 71 15.10 -12.37 11.28
CA ALA A 71 13.98 -12.57 12.18
C ALA A 71 13.30 -13.93 11.91
N PRO A 72 12.98 -14.72 12.96
CA PRO A 72 12.20 -15.93 12.78
C PRO A 72 10.82 -15.57 12.25
N ARG A 73 10.31 -16.42 11.36
CA ARG A 73 9.04 -16.16 10.66
C ARG A 73 7.87 -16.24 11.64
N HIS A 74 6.83 -15.45 11.40
CA HIS A 74 5.64 -15.34 12.27
C HIS A 74 5.94 -14.85 13.70
N THR A 75 7.08 -14.20 13.92
CA THR A 75 7.38 -13.56 15.20
C THR A 75 6.88 -12.12 15.27
N VAL A 76 6.64 -11.67 16.50
CA VAL A 76 6.33 -10.26 16.79
C VAL A 76 7.43 -9.33 16.26
N GLN A 77 8.70 -9.76 16.28
CA GLN A 77 9.83 -8.98 15.78
C GLN A 77 9.68 -8.63 14.29
N MET A 78 9.32 -9.61 13.46
CA MET A 78 9.07 -9.39 12.04
C MET A 78 7.93 -8.37 11.82
N GLY A 79 6.83 -8.52 12.57
CA GLY A 79 5.71 -7.58 12.53
C GLY A 79 6.11 -6.17 12.90
N LEU A 80 6.91 -5.99 13.96
CA LEU A 80 7.43 -4.69 14.37
C LEU A 80 8.29 -4.03 13.30
N ILE A 81 9.18 -4.78 12.64
CA ILE A 81 10.00 -4.24 11.55
C ILE A 81 9.13 -3.74 10.40
N VAL A 82 8.12 -4.52 9.99
CA VAL A 82 7.19 -4.11 8.91
C VAL A 82 6.41 -2.87 9.30
N ILE A 83 5.91 -2.79 10.54
CA ILE A 83 5.20 -1.61 11.06
C ILE A 83 6.11 -0.38 11.05
N LEU A 84 7.36 -0.50 11.51
CA LEU A 84 8.33 0.60 11.53
C LEU A 84 8.67 1.08 10.10
N VAL A 85 8.84 0.16 9.15
CA VAL A 85 9.00 0.50 7.73
C VAL A 85 7.78 1.25 7.22
N GLY A 86 6.58 0.76 7.53
CA GLY A 86 5.32 1.41 7.17
C GLY A 86 5.23 2.84 7.72
N ILE A 87 5.45 3.02 9.02
CA ILE A 87 5.46 4.33 9.69
C ILE A 87 6.51 5.27 9.09
N GLY A 88 7.71 4.76 8.78
CA GLY A 88 8.79 5.56 8.18
C GLY A 88 8.47 6.04 6.77
N VAL A 89 7.81 5.20 5.95
CA VAL A 89 7.49 5.54 4.55
C VAL A 89 6.20 6.36 4.42
N LEU A 90 5.24 6.15 5.33
CA LEU A 90 3.89 6.73 5.25
C LEU A 90 3.87 8.26 5.08
N PRO A 91 4.64 9.07 5.86
CA PRO A 91 4.62 10.53 5.71
C PRO A 91 5.02 11.00 4.31
N PHE A 92 6.00 10.33 3.70
CA PHE A 92 6.48 10.67 2.37
C PHE A 92 5.51 10.23 1.28
N ALA A 93 4.87 9.06 1.44
CA ALA A 93 3.83 8.58 0.53
C ALA A 93 2.59 9.49 0.58
N TRP A 94 2.22 9.98 1.77
CA TRP A 94 1.04 10.83 1.95
C TRP A 94 1.25 12.25 1.38
N ALA A 95 2.42 12.85 1.58
CA ALA A 95 2.74 14.21 1.15
C ALA A 95 2.67 14.42 -0.38
N GLY A 96 2.87 13.37 -1.19
CA GLY A 96 2.84 13.44 -2.65
C GLY A 96 1.43 13.54 -3.27
N THR A 97 0.36 13.39 -2.49
CA THR A 97 -0.99 13.20 -3.09
C THR A 97 -1.78 14.50 -3.29
N ARG A 98 -1.30 15.65 -2.78
CA ARG A 98 -2.06 16.91 -2.82
C ARG A 98 -1.81 17.72 -4.11
N PRO A 99 -2.86 18.02 -4.91
CA PRO A 99 -2.74 18.83 -6.12
C PRO A 99 -2.18 20.24 -5.83
N ARG A 100 -1.29 20.73 -6.70
CA ARG A 100 -0.65 22.06 -6.68
C ARG A 100 -1.61 23.26 -6.84
N SER A 101 -2.93 23.04 -6.86
CA SER A 101 -3.91 23.98 -7.41
C SER A 101 -4.38 25.13 -6.52
N ARG A 102 -3.88 25.31 -5.28
CA ARG A 102 -4.37 26.41 -4.40
C ARG A 102 -3.46 27.62 -4.27
N ALA A 103 -2.20 27.55 -4.68
CA ALA A 103 -1.26 28.68 -4.54
C ALA A 103 -1.12 29.54 -5.80
N ALA A 104 -1.64 29.09 -6.95
CA ALA A 104 -1.61 29.84 -8.21
C ALA A 104 -2.97 30.50 -8.55
N SER A 105 -4.04 30.15 -7.84
CA SER A 105 -5.38 30.71 -8.03
C SER A 105 -5.47 32.18 -7.62
N ASP A 106 -4.63 32.65 -6.70
CA ASP A 106 -4.66 34.06 -6.25
C ASP A 106 -3.90 35.02 -7.17
N CYS A 107 -2.98 34.53 -8.00
CA CYS A 107 -2.29 35.38 -8.99
C CYS A 107 -2.98 35.36 -10.38
N SER A 108 -3.80 34.33 -10.67
CA SER A 108 -4.38 34.12 -12.00
C SER A 108 -5.74 34.81 -12.26
N THR A 109 -6.41 35.33 -11.22
CA THR A 109 -7.70 36.01 -11.38
C THR A 109 -7.56 37.38 -12.09
N ARG A 110 -6.34 37.92 -12.20
CA ARG A 110 -6.08 39.18 -12.91
C ARG A 110 -5.74 39.01 -14.41
N GLN A 111 -5.55 37.79 -14.91
CA GLN A 111 -5.06 37.54 -16.27
C GLN A 111 -5.94 36.56 -17.07
N ARG A 112 -7.27 36.61 -16.85
CA ARG A 112 -8.24 35.74 -17.53
C ARG A 112 -9.31 36.56 -18.24
N ASN A 113 -8.90 37.39 -19.19
CA ASN A 113 -9.85 37.88 -20.20
C ASN A 113 -9.27 38.00 -21.60
N THR A 114 -8.15 37.36 -21.89
CA THR A 114 -7.52 37.44 -23.20
C THR A 114 -7.06 36.07 -23.68
N ILE A 115 -7.83 35.56 -24.65
CA ILE A 115 -7.34 34.91 -25.86
C ILE A 115 -7.22 33.37 -25.81
N ILE A 116 -8.27 32.74 -26.37
CA ILE A 116 -8.25 31.68 -27.39
C ILE A 116 -7.40 30.43 -27.12
N GLY A 117 -8.09 29.28 -26.98
CA GLY A 117 -7.58 28.02 -27.52
C GLY A 117 -6.77 27.12 -26.58
N GLN A 118 -6.86 27.24 -25.25
CA GLN A 118 -6.33 26.19 -24.38
C GLN A 118 -7.24 24.94 -24.42
N ARG A 119 -6.90 24.02 -25.31
CA ARG A 119 -7.32 22.62 -25.25
C ARG A 119 -6.99 22.09 -23.85
N SER A 120 -8.02 21.93 -23.00
CA SER A 120 -7.89 21.32 -21.69
C SER A 120 -7.12 20.00 -21.79
N PRO A 121 -6.02 19.81 -21.03
CA PRO A 121 -5.27 18.56 -21.07
C PRO A 121 -6.10 17.39 -20.52
N SER A 122 -6.79 16.71 -21.43
CA SER A 122 -7.20 15.30 -21.46
C SER A 122 -7.93 14.72 -20.22
N SER A 123 -9.25 14.64 -20.32
CA SER A 123 -10.12 13.69 -19.58
C SER A 123 -9.60 12.23 -19.64
N THR A 124 -8.81 11.89 -20.66
CA THR A 124 -8.21 10.58 -20.89
C THR A 124 -7.26 10.14 -19.77
N THR A 125 -6.42 11.03 -19.22
CA THR A 125 -5.43 10.63 -18.20
C THR A 125 -6.08 10.32 -16.85
N ALA A 126 -7.09 11.10 -16.46
CA ALA A 126 -7.88 10.86 -15.26
C ALA A 126 -8.64 9.51 -15.33
N SER A 127 -9.20 9.19 -16.50
CA SER A 127 -9.87 7.90 -16.74
C SER A 127 -8.93 6.69 -16.66
N LYS A 128 -7.70 6.79 -17.19
CA LYS A 128 -6.68 5.73 -17.13
C LYS A 128 -6.25 5.44 -15.69
N ARG A 129 -6.06 6.48 -14.86
CA ARG A 129 -5.73 6.33 -13.43
C ARG A 129 -6.87 5.63 -12.68
N ARG A 130 -8.13 6.03 -12.94
CA ARG A 130 -9.32 5.40 -12.35
C ARG A 130 -9.40 3.91 -12.68
N ARG A 131 -9.26 3.54 -13.95
CA ARG A 131 -9.29 2.13 -14.38
C ARG A 131 -8.20 1.31 -13.70
N THR A 132 -6.98 1.85 -13.65
CA THR A 132 -5.85 1.18 -13.00
C THR A 132 -6.12 0.97 -11.51
N SER A 133 -6.62 1.98 -10.79
CA SER A 133 -6.98 1.83 -9.37
C SER A 133 -8.10 0.81 -9.14
N TRP A 134 -9.11 0.77 -10.01
CA TRP A 134 -10.18 -0.24 -9.94
C TRP A 134 -9.67 -1.65 -10.20
N ALA A 135 -8.79 -1.83 -11.19
CA ALA A 135 -8.18 -3.13 -11.46
C ALA A 135 -7.39 -3.62 -10.25
N TRP A 136 -6.56 -2.77 -9.64
CA TRP A 136 -5.81 -3.12 -8.43
C TRP A 136 -6.70 -3.41 -7.22
N ALA A 137 -7.76 -2.61 -7.01
CA ALA A 137 -8.72 -2.88 -5.95
C ALA A 137 -9.42 -4.24 -6.15
N GLY A 138 -9.83 -4.56 -7.38
CA GLY A 138 -10.42 -5.85 -7.71
C GLY A 138 -9.47 -7.01 -7.45
N VAL A 139 -8.20 -6.90 -7.87
CA VAL A 139 -7.17 -7.92 -7.60
C VAL A 139 -6.99 -8.14 -6.10
N LEU A 140 -6.87 -7.07 -5.30
CA LEU A 140 -6.70 -7.20 -3.85
C LEU A 140 -7.91 -7.84 -3.18
N VAL A 141 -9.13 -7.49 -3.59
CA VAL A 141 -10.36 -8.10 -3.08
C VAL A 141 -10.41 -9.59 -3.44
N VAL A 142 -10.13 -9.96 -4.69
CA VAL A 142 -10.13 -11.36 -5.14
C VAL A 142 -9.09 -12.16 -4.35
N ILE A 143 -7.87 -11.66 -4.19
CA ILE A 143 -6.82 -12.31 -3.40
C ILE A 143 -7.30 -12.54 -1.96
N SER A 144 -7.89 -11.52 -1.31
CA SER A 144 -8.43 -11.66 0.05
C SER A 144 -9.57 -12.68 0.14
N LEU A 145 -10.44 -12.76 -0.87
CA LEU A 145 -11.53 -13.74 -0.90
C LEU A 145 -11.04 -15.17 -1.14
N VAL A 146 -10.02 -15.35 -2.00
CA VAL A 146 -9.36 -16.65 -2.21
C VAL A 146 -8.72 -17.13 -0.91
N GLU A 147 -7.98 -16.25 -0.23
CA GLU A 147 -7.39 -16.51 1.07
C GLU A 147 -8.41 -16.94 2.12
N LEU A 148 -9.54 -16.20 2.22
CA LEU A 148 -10.63 -16.57 3.13
C LEU A 148 -11.23 -17.94 2.77
N SER A 149 -11.43 -18.19 1.48
CA SER A 149 -12.06 -19.42 0.98
C SER A 149 -11.19 -20.65 1.28
N SER A 150 -9.88 -20.57 1.00
CA SER A 150 -8.92 -21.62 1.37
C SER A 150 -8.92 -21.90 2.87
N TRP A 151 -8.94 -20.85 3.69
CA TRP A 151 -9.00 -21.01 5.15
C TRP A 151 -10.30 -21.68 5.63
N VAL A 152 -11.46 -21.29 5.08
CA VAL A 152 -12.76 -21.90 5.42
C VAL A 152 -12.78 -23.37 5.01
N ILE A 153 -12.32 -23.69 3.80
CA ILE A 153 -12.24 -25.08 3.31
C ILE A 153 -11.37 -25.92 4.23
N GLY A 154 -10.18 -25.43 4.59
CA GLY A 154 -9.27 -26.16 5.49
C GLY A 154 -9.81 -26.34 6.91
N ARG A 155 -10.79 -25.53 7.35
CA ARG A 155 -11.50 -25.70 8.62
C ARG A 155 -12.60 -26.77 8.56
N ILE A 156 -13.26 -26.93 7.43
CA ILE A 156 -14.37 -27.87 7.25
C ILE A 156 -13.82 -29.28 6.97
N ASP A 157 -12.83 -29.37 6.08
CA ASP A 157 -12.21 -30.63 5.68
C ASP A 157 -10.67 -30.51 5.69
N PRO A 158 -9.99 -31.11 6.68
CA PRO A 158 -8.54 -31.12 6.75
C PRO A 158 -7.86 -31.78 5.54
N LEU A 159 -8.53 -32.73 4.85
CA LEU A 159 -8.00 -33.36 3.65
C LEU A 159 -8.08 -32.42 2.44
N ALA A 160 -9.12 -31.58 2.37
CA ALA A 160 -9.25 -30.56 1.34
C ALA A 160 -8.19 -29.45 1.48
N ALA A 161 -7.67 -29.20 2.69
CA ALA A 161 -6.61 -28.22 2.93
C ALA A 161 -5.35 -28.49 2.07
N ALA A 162 -5.05 -29.76 1.80
CA ALA A 162 -3.91 -30.14 0.94
C ALA A 162 -4.14 -29.78 -0.55
N THR A 163 -5.39 -29.65 -0.98
CA THR A 163 -5.75 -29.43 -2.39
C THR A 163 -5.98 -27.96 -2.75
N ALA A 164 -6.31 -27.13 -1.76
CA ALA A 164 -6.58 -25.71 -1.94
C ALA A 164 -5.82 -24.83 -0.93
N PRO A 165 -4.47 -24.92 -0.88
CA PRO A 165 -3.68 -24.17 0.09
C PRO A 165 -3.88 -22.67 -0.12
N SER A 166 -3.92 -21.94 0.99
CA SER A 166 -3.87 -20.48 0.98
C SER A 166 -2.57 -19.98 0.34
N ILE A 167 -2.56 -18.75 -0.17
CA ILE A 167 -1.33 -18.13 -0.71
C ILE A 167 -0.29 -18.01 0.40
N SER A 168 -0.70 -17.75 1.64
CA SER A 168 0.18 -17.81 2.81
C SER A 168 0.86 -19.16 2.96
N GLU A 169 0.11 -20.26 2.94
CA GLU A 169 0.66 -21.63 3.05
C GLU A 169 1.54 -21.99 1.85
N LEU A 170 1.14 -21.55 0.65
CA LEU A 170 1.93 -21.75 -0.57
C LEU A 170 3.30 -21.04 -0.48
N LEU A 171 3.34 -19.89 0.20
CA LEU A 171 4.58 -19.16 0.45
C LEU A 171 5.36 -19.73 1.63
N ASP A 172 4.76 -20.53 2.50
CA ASP A 172 5.42 -21.04 3.70
C ASP A 172 6.62 -21.93 3.38
N GLY A 173 6.42 -22.93 2.52
CA GLY A 173 7.48 -23.85 2.10
C GLY A 173 8.67 -23.11 1.46
N PRO A 174 8.46 -22.30 0.41
CA PRO A 174 9.52 -21.55 -0.22
C PRO A 174 10.25 -20.60 0.74
N LEU A 175 9.56 -19.94 1.68
CA LEU A 175 10.17 -18.93 2.58
C LEU A 175 10.82 -19.50 3.84
N ASP A 176 10.77 -20.82 4.04
CA ASP A 176 11.42 -21.47 5.17
C ASP A 176 12.95 -21.45 5.05
N SER A 177 13.46 -21.57 3.82
CA SER A 177 14.88 -21.38 3.50
C SER A 177 15.30 -19.90 3.64
N TRP A 178 16.37 -19.65 4.40
CA TRP A 178 16.96 -18.31 4.56
C TRP A 178 17.36 -17.68 3.21
N ARG A 179 17.79 -18.50 2.22
CA ARG A 179 18.17 -18.02 0.89
C ARG A 179 16.97 -17.48 0.13
N ASN A 180 15.88 -18.23 0.13
CA ASN A 180 14.64 -17.83 -0.54
C ASN A 180 14.01 -16.62 0.15
N ARG A 181 14.07 -16.58 1.49
CA ARG A 181 13.67 -15.41 2.27
C ARG A 181 14.49 -14.17 1.90
N ALA A 182 15.80 -14.31 1.77
CA ALA A 182 16.67 -13.21 1.36
C ALA A 182 16.30 -12.68 -0.04
N VAL A 183 16.11 -13.58 -1.01
CA VAL A 183 15.66 -13.20 -2.37
C VAL A 183 14.32 -12.48 -2.30
N PHE A 184 13.34 -13.04 -1.57
CA PHE A 184 12.01 -12.45 -1.42
C PHE A 184 12.06 -11.06 -0.81
N VAL A 185 12.78 -10.87 0.30
CA VAL A 185 12.91 -9.59 1.00
C VAL A 185 13.59 -8.54 0.10
N VAL A 186 14.65 -8.92 -0.61
CA VAL A 186 15.35 -8.02 -1.54
C VAL A 186 14.43 -7.58 -2.68
N VAL A 187 13.70 -8.52 -3.29
CA VAL A 187 12.75 -8.21 -4.37
C VAL A 187 11.61 -7.33 -3.85
N TRP A 188 11.07 -7.63 -2.67
CA TRP A 188 10.00 -6.87 -2.04
C TRP A 188 10.42 -5.43 -1.72
N LEU A 189 11.59 -5.24 -1.12
CA LEU A 189 12.14 -3.90 -0.84
C LEU A 189 12.46 -3.14 -2.13
N ALA A 190 13.10 -3.80 -3.11
CA ALA A 190 13.39 -3.18 -4.40
C ALA A 190 12.12 -2.71 -5.10
N PHE A 191 11.07 -3.53 -5.08
CA PHE A 191 9.76 -3.17 -5.61
C PHE A 191 9.16 -1.97 -4.87
N GLY A 192 9.22 -1.96 -3.54
CA GLY A 192 8.78 -0.83 -2.71
C GLY A 192 9.52 0.47 -3.05
N VAL A 193 10.85 0.41 -3.23
CA VAL A 193 11.67 1.56 -3.64
C VAL A 193 11.27 2.06 -5.03
N VAL A 194 11.04 1.15 -5.99
CA VAL A 194 10.60 1.54 -7.35
C VAL A 194 9.22 2.21 -7.30
N LEU A 195 8.27 1.67 -6.54
CA LEU A 195 6.94 2.27 -6.37
C LEU A 195 7.02 3.65 -5.71
N PHE A 196 7.81 3.77 -4.64
CA PHE A 196 8.01 5.01 -3.92
C PHE A 196 8.58 6.11 -4.83
N ARG A 197 9.61 5.78 -5.61
CA ARG A 197 10.23 6.70 -6.57
C ARG A 197 9.26 7.12 -7.67
N ARG A 198 8.55 6.18 -8.30
CA ARG A 198 7.56 6.46 -9.35
C ARG A 198 6.38 7.30 -8.84
N GLY A 199 5.95 7.06 -7.60
CA GLY A 199 4.93 7.88 -6.94
C GLY A 199 5.40 9.32 -6.75
N SER A 200 6.67 9.51 -6.40
CA SER A 200 7.26 10.83 -6.18
C SER A 200 7.48 11.63 -7.46
N GLU A 201 7.78 11.01 -8.60
CA GLU A 201 7.97 11.71 -9.89
C GLU A 201 6.68 12.31 -10.44
N ARG A 202 5.53 11.76 -10.05
CA ARG A 202 4.20 12.16 -10.55
C ARG A 202 3.48 13.17 -9.65
N ALA A 203 4.09 13.54 -8.52
CA ALA A 203 3.59 14.44 -7.47
C ALA A 203 4.29 15.80 -7.50
#